data_AF-A0A3L7S6W0-F1
#
_entry.id   AF-A0A3L7S6W0-F1
#
_cell.length_a   1.000
_cell.length_b   1.000
_cell.length_c   1.000
_cell.angle_alpha   90.00
_cell.angle_beta   90.00
_cell.angle_gamma   90.00
#
_symmetry.space_group_name_H-M   'P 1'
#
loop_
_entity.id
_entity.type
_entity.pdbx_description
1 polymer ?
#
loop_
_entity_poly.entity_id
_entity_poly.type
_entity_poly.pdbx_seq_one_letter_code
_entity_poly.pdbx_strand_id
1 'polypeptide(L)'
;MKDPVSEGLFSLAVGLRPYVVSRVNCVYRDGDLAAEILNWDAQSLMVFMWDRWNDLFRNELSFVERSLISELRDFRNRWAHQDYLEESDVYRVLDDIERLLKAVNSSESLVVRSLRIECLNRLWLEELGDDARHRRYRLLWPYLLCGASSFAITCALVYFMSAPWSWILSTLVALGLMRIAFLQATRESRRGPGPHECSHCGRIVYTVECPYCRPQHLERTVSDSDGSGFRLSGTSSGFRIAKETQSARKSGTANSANLVPGIIENGTAGVNQN
;
A
#
# COMPACT_ATOMS: atom_id res chain seq x y z
N MET A 1 3.48 -25.20 6.50
CA MET A 1 3.16 -23.94 5.81
C MET A 1 2.74 -24.31 4.40
N LYS A 2 1.59 -23.84 3.93
CA LYS A 2 1.21 -24.04 2.52
C LYS A 2 2.14 -23.20 1.66
N ASP A 3 2.62 -23.77 0.56
CA ASP A 3 3.44 -23.05 -0.40
C ASP A 3 2.54 -21.99 -1.08
N PRO A 4 2.88 -20.68 -1.02
CA PRO A 4 2.07 -19.63 -1.66
C PRO A 4 1.83 -19.89 -3.15
N VAL A 5 2.75 -20.59 -3.82
CA VAL A 5 2.58 -21.01 -5.22
C VAL A 5 1.42 -21.99 -5.37
N SER A 6 1.37 -23.02 -4.52
CA SER A 6 0.30 -24.03 -4.56
C SER A 6 -1.08 -23.42 -4.31
N GLU A 7 -1.15 -22.44 -3.41
CA GLU A 7 -2.38 -21.72 -3.08
C GLU A 7 -2.78 -20.77 -4.21
N GLY A 8 -1.83 -20.06 -4.82
CA GLY A 8 -2.05 -19.24 -6.00
C GLY A 8 -2.58 -20.05 -7.19
N LEU A 9 -1.97 -21.20 -7.49
CA LEU A 9 -2.44 -22.11 -8.56
C LEU A 9 -3.82 -22.70 -8.26
N PHE A 10 -4.12 -23.01 -7.00
CA PHE A 10 -5.45 -23.46 -6.61
C PHE A 10 -6.51 -22.36 -6.85
N SER A 11 -6.26 -21.13 -6.39
CA SER A 11 -7.15 -19.98 -6.61
C SER A 11 -7.31 -19.65 -8.09
N LEU A 12 -6.26 -19.83 -8.90
CA LEU A 12 -6.33 -19.72 -10.35
C LEU A 12 -7.33 -20.75 -10.93
N ALA A 13 -7.21 -22.02 -10.55
CA ALA A 13 -8.11 -23.06 -11.03
C ALA A 13 -9.56 -22.77 -10.65
N VAL A 14 -9.82 -22.42 -9.39
CA VAL A 14 -11.16 -22.06 -8.90
C VAL A 14 -11.73 -20.89 -9.68
N GLY A 15 -10.93 -19.85 -9.94
CA GLY A 15 -11.37 -18.66 -10.66
C GLY A 15 -11.61 -18.87 -12.15
N LEU A 16 -10.84 -19.76 -12.82
CA LEU A 16 -10.94 -20.00 -14.26
C LEU A 16 -12.04 -21.00 -14.64
N ARG A 17 -12.30 -22.04 -13.83
CA ARG A 17 -13.31 -23.07 -14.10
C ARG A 17 -14.66 -22.52 -14.56
N PRO A 18 -15.34 -21.62 -13.82
CA PRO A 18 -16.67 -21.15 -14.22
C PRO A 18 -16.64 -20.37 -15.55
N TYR A 19 -15.54 -19.64 -15.81
CA TYR A 19 -15.37 -18.93 -17.07
C TYR A 19 -15.21 -19.89 -18.23
N VAL A 20 -14.27 -20.84 -18.14
CA VAL A 20 -14.01 -21.82 -19.21
C VAL A 20 -15.27 -22.66 -19.49
N VAL A 21 -15.97 -23.11 -18.45
CA VAL A 21 -17.24 -23.85 -18.57
C VAL A 21 -18.29 -23.03 -19.32
N SER A 22 -18.44 -21.74 -19.00
CA SER A 22 -19.37 -20.85 -19.70
C SER A 22 -19.04 -20.75 -21.20
N ARG A 23 -17.75 -20.63 -21.56
CA ARG A 23 -17.31 -20.55 -22.97
C ARG A 23 -17.51 -21.86 -23.72
N VAL A 24 -17.18 -22.99 -23.11
CA VAL A 24 -17.37 -24.32 -23.70
C VAL A 24 -18.85 -24.59 -23.98
N ASN A 25 -19.73 -24.29 -23.04
CA ASN A 25 -21.18 -24.43 -23.24
C ASN A 25 -21.72 -23.50 -24.34
N CYS A 26 -21.17 -22.29 -24.48
CA CYS A 26 -21.59 -21.35 -25.52
C CYS A 26 -21.19 -21.80 -26.94
N VAL A 27 -19.94 -22.29 -27.10
CA VAL A 27 -19.37 -22.58 -28.43
C VAL A 27 -19.53 -24.04 -28.82
N TYR A 28 -19.10 -24.98 -27.97
CA TYR A 28 -19.13 -26.41 -28.29
C TYR A 28 -20.46 -27.08 -27.90
N ARG A 29 -21.20 -26.52 -26.93
CA ARG A 29 -22.48 -27.08 -26.42
C ARG A 29 -22.35 -28.51 -25.89
N ASP A 30 -21.20 -28.83 -25.32
CA ASP A 30 -20.90 -30.13 -24.73
C ASP A 30 -20.99 -30.04 -23.20
N GLY A 31 -22.06 -30.63 -22.65
CA GLY A 31 -22.35 -30.63 -21.23
C GLY A 31 -21.46 -31.59 -20.42
N ASP A 32 -21.00 -32.68 -21.03
CA ASP A 32 -20.17 -33.68 -20.36
C ASP A 32 -18.76 -33.12 -20.15
N LEU A 33 -18.20 -32.50 -21.19
CA LEU A 33 -16.92 -31.79 -21.10
C LEU A 33 -16.98 -30.65 -20.08
N ALA A 34 -18.08 -29.88 -20.06
CA ALA A 34 -18.29 -28.81 -19.09
C ALA A 34 -18.28 -29.33 -17.64
N ALA A 35 -18.87 -30.51 -17.38
CA ALA A 35 -18.85 -31.11 -16.06
C ALA A 35 -17.45 -31.60 -15.65
N GLU A 36 -16.67 -32.11 -16.61
CA GLU A 36 -15.29 -32.55 -16.35
C GLU A 36 -14.37 -31.38 -15.99
N ILE A 37 -14.48 -30.26 -16.71
CA ILE A 37 -13.67 -29.05 -16.52
C ILE A 37 -13.78 -28.50 -15.09
N LEU A 38 -14.92 -28.65 -14.42
CA LEU A 38 -15.10 -28.19 -13.03
C LEU A 38 -14.14 -28.86 -12.04
N ASN A 39 -13.63 -30.06 -12.36
CA ASN A 39 -12.71 -30.80 -11.51
C ASN A 39 -11.25 -30.68 -11.97
N TRP A 40 -10.98 -30.03 -13.10
CA TRP A 40 -9.63 -29.90 -13.64
C TRP A 40 -8.73 -29.04 -12.74
N ASP A 41 -7.45 -29.41 -12.70
CA ASP A 41 -6.41 -28.64 -12.03
C ASP A 41 -6.00 -27.42 -12.88
N ALA A 42 -5.19 -26.54 -12.28
CA ALA A 42 -4.70 -25.34 -12.97
C ALA A 42 -3.95 -25.66 -14.25
N GLN A 43 -3.16 -26.75 -14.26
CA GLN A 43 -2.36 -27.12 -15.42
C GLN A 43 -3.24 -27.54 -16.59
N SER A 44 -4.22 -28.42 -16.36
CA SER A 44 -5.12 -28.88 -17.42
C SER A 44 -5.93 -27.73 -18.01
N LEU A 45 -6.38 -26.80 -17.16
CA LEU A 45 -7.06 -25.57 -17.60
C LEU A 45 -6.17 -24.69 -18.47
N MET A 46 -4.92 -24.44 -18.06
CA MET A 46 -3.99 -23.61 -18.83
C MET A 46 -3.63 -24.24 -20.18
N VAL A 47 -3.42 -25.55 -20.23
CA VAL A 47 -3.17 -26.29 -21.49
C VAL A 47 -4.40 -26.19 -22.40
N PHE A 48 -5.59 -26.45 -21.88
CA PHE A 48 -6.82 -26.35 -22.66
C PHE A 48 -7.06 -24.95 -23.21
N MET A 49 -6.88 -23.92 -22.37
CA MET A 49 -7.04 -22.52 -22.79
C MET A 49 -6.04 -22.13 -23.88
N TRP A 50 -4.80 -22.63 -23.79
CA TRP A 50 -3.79 -22.41 -24.81
C TRP A 50 -4.15 -23.06 -26.15
N ASP A 51 -4.54 -24.34 -26.12
CA ASP A 51 -4.82 -25.12 -27.32
C ASP A 51 -6.08 -24.62 -28.04
N ARG A 52 -7.12 -24.23 -27.28
CA ARG A 52 -8.40 -23.74 -27.83
C ARG A 52 -8.53 -22.23 -27.83
N TRP A 53 -7.40 -21.50 -27.78
CA TRP A 53 -7.37 -20.04 -27.70
C TRP A 53 -8.18 -19.37 -28.81
N ASN A 54 -7.90 -19.75 -30.05
CA ASN A 54 -8.50 -19.14 -31.24
C ASN A 54 -10.01 -19.39 -31.34
N ASP A 55 -10.47 -20.51 -30.80
CA ASP A 55 -11.86 -20.97 -30.91
C ASP A 55 -12.74 -20.37 -29.82
N LEU A 56 -12.24 -20.28 -28.59
CA LEU A 56 -13.05 -19.95 -27.40
C LEU A 56 -12.77 -18.55 -26.81
N PHE A 57 -11.54 -18.05 -26.93
CA PHE A 57 -11.06 -16.94 -26.09
C PHE A 57 -10.64 -15.70 -26.88
N ARG A 58 -10.26 -15.84 -28.16
CA ARG A 58 -9.77 -14.75 -29.01
C ARG A 58 -10.64 -13.49 -29.08
N ASN A 59 -11.96 -13.63 -28.91
CA ASN A 59 -12.90 -12.51 -29.01
C ASN A 59 -13.04 -11.69 -27.72
N GLU A 60 -12.63 -12.23 -26.57
CA GLU A 60 -12.76 -11.56 -25.26
C GLU A 60 -11.41 -11.29 -24.59
N LEU A 61 -10.47 -12.22 -24.73
CA LEU A 61 -9.14 -12.11 -24.17
C LEU A 61 -8.15 -11.70 -25.27
N SER A 62 -7.26 -10.78 -24.91
CA SER A 62 -6.24 -10.25 -25.80
C SER A 62 -5.02 -11.17 -25.87
N PHE A 63 -4.09 -10.83 -26.76
CA PHE A 63 -2.80 -11.51 -26.86
C PHE A 63 -1.98 -11.44 -25.56
N VAL A 64 -2.24 -10.43 -24.71
CA VAL A 64 -1.58 -10.26 -23.41
C VAL A 64 -1.89 -11.45 -22.51
N GLU A 65 -3.15 -11.82 -22.33
CA GLU A 65 -3.55 -12.93 -21.46
C GLU A 65 -3.08 -14.27 -22.00
N ARG A 66 -2.99 -14.42 -23.33
CA ARG A 66 -2.35 -15.60 -23.94
C ARG A 66 -0.89 -15.72 -23.52
N SER A 67 -0.16 -14.60 -23.53
CA SER A 67 1.25 -14.57 -23.14
C SER A 67 1.42 -14.88 -21.64
N LEU A 68 0.52 -14.37 -20.79
CA LEU A 68 0.48 -14.72 -19.37
C LEU A 68 0.28 -16.23 -19.16
N ILE A 69 -0.61 -16.86 -19.93
CA ILE A 69 -0.83 -18.32 -19.82
C ILE A 69 0.43 -19.11 -20.20
N SER A 70 1.18 -18.71 -21.24
CA SER A 70 2.46 -19.38 -21.53
C SER A 70 3.46 -19.25 -20.38
N GLU A 71 3.60 -18.05 -19.83
CA GLU A 71 4.53 -17.80 -18.72
C GLU A 71 4.15 -18.61 -17.46
N LEU A 72 2.86 -18.65 -17.12
CA LEU A 72 2.35 -19.44 -15.99
C LEU A 72 2.58 -20.95 -16.18
N ARG A 73 2.44 -21.45 -17.42
CA ARG A 73 2.72 -22.85 -17.74
C ARG A 73 4.21 -23.18 -17.57
N ASP A 74 5.08 -22.32 -18.06
CA ASP A 74 6.53 -22.50 -17.93
C ASP A 74 6.96 -22.48 -16.45
N PHE A 75 6.41 -21.55 -15.67
CA PHE A 75 6.65 -21.50 -14.23
C PHE A 75 6.13 -22.74 -13.49
N ARG A 76 4.88 -23.16 -13.74
CA ARG A 76 4.33 -24.38 -13.14
C ARG A 76 5.21 -25.58 -13.51
N ASN A 77 5.68 -25.65 -14.75
CA ASN A 77 6.56 -26.73 -15.19
C ASN A 77 7.87 -26.76 -14.39
N ARG A 78 8.55 -25.61 -14.24
CA ARG A 78 9.73 -25.46 -13.36
C ARG A 78 9.44 -25.90 -11.93
N TRP A 79 8.31 -25.45 -11.37
CA TRP A 79 7.89 -25.81 -10.01
C TRP A 79 7.66 -27.33 -9.86
N ALA A 80 7.04 -27.98 -10.86
CA ALA A 80 6.85 -29.43 -10.87
C ALA A 80 8.17 -30.22 -10.99
N HIS A 81 9.19 -29.63 -11.62
CA HIS A 81 10.55 -30.18 -11.68
C HIS A 81 11.40 -29.87 -10.45
N GLN A 82 10.86 -29.16 -9.46
CA GLN A 82 11.59 -28.74 -8.26
C GLN A 82 12.81 -27.87 -8.58
N ASP A 83 12.74 -27.10 -9.66
CA ASP A 83 13.77 -26.14 -10.01
C ASP A 83 13.90 -25.06 -8.93
N TYR A 84 15.08 -24.44 -8.85
CA TYR A 84 15.26 -23.27 -7.98
C TYR A 84 14.35 -22.12 -8.45
N LEU A 85 13.50 -21.64 -7.54
CA LEU A 85 12.63 -20.50 -7.75
C LEU A 85 13.05 -19.40 -6.77
N GLU A 86 13.27 -18.20 -7.30
CA GLU A 86 13.52 -17.03 -6.46
C GLU A 86 12.19 -16.49 -5.93
N GLU A 87 12.19 -15.84 -4.76
CA GLU A 87 10.98 -15.22 -4.20
C GLU A 87 10.44 -14.10 -5.12
N SER A 88 11.29 -13.45 -5.92
CA SER A 88 10.91 -12.50 -6.98
C SER A 88 10.14 -13.16 -8.13
N ASP A 89 10.49 -14.39 -8.52
CA ASP A 89 9.74 -15.20 -9.49
C ASP A 89 8.35 -15.55 -8.95
N VAL A 90 8.26 -15.92 -7.67
CA VAL A 90 6.98 -16.21 -6.99
C VAL A 90 6.07 -14.98 -6.99
N TYR A 91 6.62 -13.80 -6.66
CA TYR A 91 5.88 -12.54 -6.72
C TYR A 91 5.34 -12.26 -8.14
N ARG A 92 6.18 -12.44 -9.16
CA ARG A 92 5.81 -12.22 -10.56
C ARG A 92 4.67 -13.13 -11.01
N VAL A 93 4.75 -14.41 -10.68
CA VAL A 93 3.71 -15.39 -11.00
C VAL A 93 2.38 -15.07 -10.32
N LEU A 94 2.41 -14.64 -9.05
CA LEU A 94 1.20 -14.21 -8.37
C LEU A 94 0.59 -12.94 -9.00
N ASP A 95 1.41 -12.03 -9.53
CA ASP A 95 0.93 -10.89 -10.32
C ASP A 95 0.28 -11.33 -11.64
N ASP A 96 0.88 -12.28 -12.35
CA ASP A 96 0.35 -12.81 -13.60
C ASP A 96 -0.98 -13.54 -13.39
N ILE A 97 -1.11 -14.33 -12.32
CA ILE A 97 -2.37 -14.95 -11.89
C ILE A 97 -3.42 -13.88 -11.57
N GLU A 98 -3.06 -12.84 -10.80
CA GLU A 98 -3.98 -11.76 -10.46
C GLU A 98 -4.49 -11.04 -11.71
N ARG A 99 -3.61 -10.75 -12.67
CA ARG A 99 -3.97 -10.09 -13.94
C ARG A 99 -4.89 -10.96 -14.79
N LEU A 100 -4.59 -12.26 -14.91
CA LEU A 100 -5.42 -13.18 -15.67
C LEU A 100 -6.82 -13.32 -15.05
N LEU A 101 -6.90 -13.46 -13.72
CA LEU A 101 -8.18 -13.54 -13.01
C LEU A 101 -8.98 -12.23 -13.10
N LYS A 102 -8.31 -11.07 -13.11
CA LYS A 102 -8.95 -9.77 -13.35
C LYS A 102 -9.51 -9.65 -14.76
N ALA A 103 -8.78 -10.10 -15.78
CA ALA A 103 -9.26 -10.08 -17.16
C ALA A 103 -10.54 -10.93 -17.33
N VAL A 104 -10.64 -12.02 -16.57
CA VAL A 104 -11.79 -12.92 -16.53
C VAL A 104 -12.90 -12.43 -15.56
N ASN A 105 -12.71 -11.30 -14.88
CA ASN A 105 -13.62 -10.75 -13.87
C ASN A 105 -13.94 -11.72 -12.71
N SER A 106 -12.96 -12.52 -12.28
CA SER A 106 -13.10 -13.45 -11.17
C SER A 106 -12.86 -12.79 -9.80
N SER A 107 -13.68 -13.13 -8.80
CA SER A 107 -13.53 -12.67 -7.40
C SER A 107 -12.27 -13.22 -6.73
N GLU A 108 -11.74 -14.36 -7.20
CA GLU A 108 -10.52 -14.99 -6.69
C GLU A 108 -9.27 -14.10 -6.89
N SER A 109 -9.35 -13.10 -7.78
CA SER A 109 -8.29 -12.10 -7.93
C SER A 109 -7.96 -11.37 -6.62
N LEU A 110 -8.92 -11.22 -5.70
CA LEU A 110 -8.68 -10.60 -4.40
C LEU A 110 -7.87 -11.49 -3.45
N VAL A 111 -8.10 -12.81 -3.51
CA VAL A 111 -7.36 -13.79 -2.71
C VAL A 111 -5.91 -13.85 -3.18
N VAL A 112 -5.70 -13.91 -4.49
CA VAL A 112 -4.34 -13.90 -5.08
C VAL A 112 -3.64 -12.57 -4.79
N ARG A 113 -4.36 -11.45 -4.81
CA ARG A 113 -3.81 -10.15 -4.42
C ARG A 113 -3.28 -10.14 -2.99
N SER A 114 -3.98 -10.76 -2.03
CA SER A 114 -3.46 -10.86 -0.67
C SER A 114 -2.21 -11.73 -0.58
N LEU A 115 -2.16 -12.84 -1.31
CA LEU A 115 -0.97 -13.71 -1.38
C LEU A 115 0.23 -12.96 -1.97
N ARG A 116 0.01 -12.18 -3.04
CA ARG A 116 1.04 -11.36 -3.68
C ARG A 116 1.60 -10.30 -2.74
N ILE A 117 0.73 -9.62 -1.99
CA ILE A 117 1.16 -8.61 -1.00
C ILE A 117 1.96 -9.27 0.12
N GLU A 118 1.56 -10.46 0.57
CA GLU A 118 2.32 -11.20 1.59
C GLU A 118 3.72 -11.59 1.10
N CYS A 119 3.84 -12.12 -0.12
CA CYS A 119 5.12 -12.42 -0.77
C CYS A 119 5.98 -11.15 -0.90
N LEU A 120 5.39 -10.05 -1.35
CA LEU A 120 6.08 -8.76 -1.43
C LEU A 120 6.60 -8.31 -0.05
N ASN A 121 5.79 -8.43 1.00
CA ASN A 121 6.21 -8.09 2.35
C ASN A 121 7.39 -8.94 2.83
N ARG A 122 7.46 -10.22 2.45
CA ARG A 122 8.61 -11.09 2.76
C ARG A 122 9.87 -10.60 2.06
N LEU A 123 9.79 -10.32 0.75
CA LEU A 123 10.90 -9.73 -0.03
C LEU A 123 11.43 -8.43 0.62
N TRP A 124 10.53 -7.52 0.99
CA TRP A 124 10.92 -6.27 1.65
C TRP A 124 11.57 -6.49 3.01
N LEU A 125 11.06 -7.44 3.80
CA LEU A 125 11.64 -7.77 5.10
C LEU A 125 13.05 -8.35 4.98
N GLU A 126 13.30 -9.15 3.94
CA GLU A 126 14.62 -9.70 3.64
C GLU A 126 15.60 -8.60 3.21
N GLU A 127 15.21 -7.72 2.29
CA GLU A 127 16.08 -6.67 1.75
C GLU A 127 16.38 -5.55 2.76
N LEU A 128 15.35 -5.07 3.49
CA LEU A 128 15.52 -3.98 4.46
C LEU A 128 16.15 -4.45 5.78
N GLY A 129 16.16 -5.75 6.04
CA GLY A 129 16.56 -6.33 7.32
C GLY A 129 15.63 -5.92 8.47
N ASP A 130 15.87 -6.50 9.66
CA ASP A 130 15.06 -6.23 10.85
C ASP A 130 15.33 -4.83 11.43
N ASP A 131 14.76 -3.82 10.77
CA ASP A 131 14.76 -2.42 11.22
C ASP A 131 14.02 -2.27 12.58
N ALA A 132 13.27 -3.30 13.01
CA ALA A 132 12.64 -3.32 14.33
C ALA A 132 13.67 -3.43 15.47
N ARG A 133 14.81 -4.10 15.25
CA ARG A 133 15.91 -4.11 16.22
C ARG A 133 16.45 -2.69 16.43
N HIS A 134 16.77 -1.99 15.35
CA HIS A 134 17.25 -0.61 15.42
C HIS A 134 16.18 0.34 15.98
N ARG A 135 14.91 0.12 15.66
CA ARG A 135 13.77 0.86 16.25
C ARG A 135 13.71 0.72 17.77
N ARG A 136 13.84 -0.50 18.30
CA ARG A 136 13.83 -0.75 19.76
C ARG A 136 15.00 -0.07 20.47
N TYR A 137 16.21 -0.15 19.92
CA TYR A 137 17.35 0.57 20.49
C TYR A 137 17.16 2.09 20.43
N ARG A 138 16.67 2.64 19.32
CA ARG A 138 16.40 4.07 19.16
C ARG A 138 15.35 4.59 20.15
N LEU A 139 14.34 3.77 20.49
CA LEU A 139 13.31 4.08 21.48
C LEU A 139 13.80 3.95 22.93
N LEU A 140 14.61 2.93 23.25
CA LEU A 140 15.09 2.66 24.61
C LEU A 140 16.28 3.53 25.02
N TRP A 141 17.11 3.93 24.06
CA TRP A 141 18.34 4.68 24.30
C TRP A 141 18.16 5.99 25.10
N PRO A 142 17.15 6.85 24.80
CA PRO A 142 16.92 8.07 25.58
C PRO A 142 16.55 7.78 27.05
N TYR A 143 15.78 6.72 27.31
CA TYR A 143 15.39 6.34 28.67
C TYR A 143 16.54 5.72 29.45
N LEU A 144 17.39 4.92 28.80
CA LEU A 144 18.61 4.39 29.41
C LEU A 144 19.57 5.52 29.79
N LEU A 145 19.78 6.49 28.90
CA LEU A 145 20.66 7.64 29.16
C LEU A 145 20.12 8.52 30.29
N CYS A 146 18.81 8.80 30.32
CA CYS A 146 18.17 9.58 31.38
C CYS A 146 18.10 8.84 32.73
N GLY A 147 17.90 7.52 32.70
CA GLY A 147 17.91 6.69 33.91
C GLY A 147 19.30 6.63 34.54
N ALA A 148 20.34 6.42 33.73
CA ALA A 148 21.72 6.39 34.18
C ALA A 148 22.17 7.76 34.77
N SER A 149 21.80 8.87 34.12
CA SER A 149 22.13 10.21 34.63
C SER A 149 21.39 10.54 35.93
N SER A 150 20.12 10.17 36.04
CA SER A 150 19.34 10.36 37.27
C SER A 150 19.94 9.57 38.44
N PHE A 151 20.30 8.30 38.20
CA PHE A 151 20.91 7.44 39.23
C PHE A 151 22.27 7.99 39.71
N ALA A 152 23.11 8.47 38.78
CA ALA A 152 24.40 9.06 39.12
C ALA A 152 24.27 10.33 39.98
N ILE A 153 23.33 11.22 39.63
CA ILE A 153 23.08 12.47 40.38
C ILE A 153 22.53 12.17 41.78
N THR A 154 21.59 11.22 41.92
CA THR A 154 21.05 10.84 43.23
C THR A 154 22.13 10.21 44.12
N CYS A 155 22.98 9.33 43.57
CA CYS A 155 24.11 8.76 44.32
C CYS A 155 25.10 9.83 44.78
N ALA A 156 25.44 10.80 43.92
CA ALA A 156 26.36 11.88 44.25
C ALA A 156 25.80 12.81 45.35
N LEU A 157 24.51 13.16 45.30
CA LEU A 157 23.87 14.02 46.30
C LEU A 157 23.77 13.36 47.68
N VAL A 158 23.50 12.05 47.72
CA VAL A 158 23.47 11.26 48.97
C VAL A 158 24.86 11.17 49.60
N TYR A 159 25.92 11.08 48.79
CA TYR A 159 27.30 10.97 49.28
C TYR A 159 27.86 12.31 49.78
N PHE A 160 27.54 13.42 49.11
CA PHE A 160 28.16 14.73 49.40
C PHE A 160 27.34 15.68 50.28
N MET A 161 26.01 15.55 50.37
CA MET A 161 25.18 16.54 51.07
C MET A 161 24.15 15.90 52.00
N SER A 162 24.36 16.04 53.32
CA SER A 162 23.45 15.62 54.39
C SER A 162 22.34 16.66 54.66
N ALA A 163 21.68 17.14 53.60
CA ALA A 163 20.55 18.06 53.73
C ALA A 163 19.22 17.28 53.61
N PRO A 164 18.24 17.45 54.54
CA PRO A 164 17.06 16.59 54.60
C PRO A 164 16.09 16.71 53.41
N TRP A 165 16.32 17.65 52.48
CA TRP A 165 15.45 17.92 51.33
C TRP A 165 16.12 17.65 49.96
N SER A 166 17.39 17.25 49.92
CA SER A 166 18.16 17.07 48.66
C SER A 166 17.60 15.98 47.76
N TRP A 167 17.15 14.87 48.35
CA TRP A 167 16.50 13.75 47.67
C TRP A 167 15.20 14.14 46.96
N ILE A 168 14.41 15.07 47.53
CA ILE A 168 13.15 15.55 46.93
C ILE A 168 13.45 16.38 45.68
N LEU A 169 14.44 17.28 45.75
CA LEU A 169 14.86 18.09 44.59
C LEU A 169 15.43 17.21 43.47
N SER A 170 16.26 16.23 43.81
CA SER A 170 16.82 15.26 42.86
C SER A 170 15.74 14.45 42.15
N THR A 171 14.76 13.96 42.91
CA THR A 171 13.63 13.19 42.36
C THR A 171 12.77 14.04 41.43
N LEU A 172 12.52 15.31 41.77
CA LEU A 172 11.74 16.23 40.94
C LEU A 172 12.45 16.52 39.61
N VAL A 173 13.76 16.77 39.63
CA VAL A 173 14.56 16.97 38.42
C VAL A 173 14.59 15.71 37.55
N ALA A 174 14.76 14.53 38.15
CA ALA A 174 14.72 13.25 37.44
C ALA A 174 13.36 13.00 36.76
N LEU A 175 12.25 13.24 37.46
CA LEU A 175 10.90 13.15 36.89
C LEU A 175 10.67 14.17 35.75
N GLY A 176 11.22 15.38 35.89
CA GLY A 176 11.18 16.41 34.85
C GLY A 176 11.90 15.97 33.57
N LEU A 177 13.12 15.45 33.69
CA LEU A 177 13.91 14.96 32.55
C LEU A 177 13.27 13.71 31.91
N MET A 178 12.78 12.77 32.72
CA MET A 178 12.06 11.58 32.24
C MET A 178 10.80 11.97 31.47
N ARG A 179 10.08 13.00 31.92
CA ARG A 179 8.91 13.55 31.23
C ARG A 179 9.30 14.20 29.89
N ILE A 180 10.39 14.94 29.82
CA ILE A 180 10.88 15.54 28.57
C ILE A 180 11.32 14.46 27.58
N ALA A 181 12.05 13.44 28.03
CA ALA A 181 12.44 12.30 27.20
C ALA A 181 11.21 11.54 26.67
N PHE A 182 10.19 11.34 27.51
CA PHE A 182 8.91 10.78 27.08
C PHE A 182 8.19 11.66 26.04
N LEU A 183 8.20 12.98 26.23
CA LEU A 183 7.62 13.91 25.26
C LEU A 183 8.39 13.93 23.93
N GLN A 184 9.71 13.79 23.95
CA GLN A 184 10.53 13.71 22.74
C GLN A 184 10.27 12.39 21.99
N ALA A 185 10.30 11.25 22.69
CA ALA A 185 10.03 9.94 22.09
C ALA A 185 8.62 9.86 21.48
N THR A 186 7.61 10.39 22.18
CA THR A 186 6.23 10.42 21.68
C THR A 186 6.00 11.43 20.54
N ARG A 187 6.84 12.47 20.42
CA ARG A 187 6.84 13.39 19.27
C ARG A 187 7.48 12.77 18.04
N GLU A 188 8.58 12.05 18.21
CA GLU A 188 9.26 11.35 17.11
C GLU A 188 8.41 10.23 16.53
N SER A 189 7.69 9.46 17.36
CA SER A 189 6.74 8.46 16.88
C SER A 189 5.53 9.06 16.15
N ARG A 190 5.23 10.34 16.39
CA ARG A 190 4.13 11.08 15.73
C ARG A 190 4.57 11.81 14.47
N ARG A 191 5.87 11.83 14.14
CA ARG A 191 6.29 12.28 12.81
C ARG A 191 5.75 11.26 11.82
N GLY A 192 4.71 11.66 11.08
CA GLY A 192 4.21 10.91 9.95
C GLY A 192 5.32 10.73 8.89
N PRO A 193 5.06 9.93 7.84
CA PRO A 193 5.95 9.84 6.71
C PRO A 193 6.28 11.26 6.22
N GLY A 194 7.57 11.50 5.96
CA GLY A 194 8.02 12.77 5.38
C GLY A 194 7.41 13.03 4.00
N PRO A 195 7.82 14.11 3.32
CA PRO A 195 7.45 14.30 1.92
C PRO A 195 7.82 13.05 1.13
N HIS A 196 6.82 12.41 0.54
CA HIS A 196 6.97 11.20 -0.25
C HIS A 196 6.21 11.36 -1.56
N GLU A 197 6.62 10.66 -2.59
CA GLU A 197 5.89 10.64 -3.86
C GLU A 197 4.74 9.64 -3.81
N CYS A 198 3.58 10.04 -4.31
CA CYS A 198 2.45 9.13 -4.50
C CYS A 198 2.79 8.12 -5.61
N SER A 199 2.77 6.83 -5.30
CA SER A 199 3.04 5.76 -6.27
C SER A 199 2.08 5.75 -7.46
N HIS A 200 0.87 6.28 -7.30
CA HIS A 200 -0.15 6.26 -8.36
C HIS A 200 -0.09 7.49 -9.29
N CYS A 201 0.25 8.68 -8.78
CA CYS A 201 0.24 9.93 -9.57
C CYS A 201 1.58 10.67 -9.64
N GLY A 202 2.62 10.20 -8.95
CA GLY A 202 3.97 10.78 -8.96
C GLY A 202 4.10 12.16 -8.30
N ARG A 203 3.05 12.66 -7.63
CA ARG A 203 3.09 13.96 -6.92
C ARG A 203 3.61 13.80 -5.50
N ILE A 204 4.33 14.81 -5.00
CA ILE A 204 4.79 14.85 -3.61
C ILE A 204 3.57 15.08 -2.69
N VAL A 205 3.39 14.18 -1.72
CA VAL A 205 2.29 14.16 -0.76
C VAL A 205 2.87 14.08 0.67
N TYR A 206 2.18 14.72 1.62
CA TYR A 206 2.56 14.76 3.04
C TYR A 206 1.62 13.93 3.94
N THR A 207 0.56 13.37 3.36
CA THR A 207 -0.47 12.57 4.02
C THR A 207 -0.34 11.10 3.64
N VAL A 208 -0.78 10.19 4.52
CA VAL A 208 -0.73 8.73 4.26
C VAL A 208 -1.58 8.33 3.04
N GLU A 209 -2.68 9.05 2.80
CA GLU A 209 -3.53 8.87 1.63
C GLU A 209 -3.31 10.03 0.64
N CYS A 210 -3.27 9.73 -0.66
CA CYS A 210 -3.10 10.73 -1.70
C CYS A 210 -4.41 11.51 -1.94
N PRO A 211 -4.43 12.85 -1.72
CA PRO A 211 -5.62 13.68 -1.95
C PRO A 211 -5.99 13.83 -3.43
N TYR A 212 -5.07 13.53 -4.35
CA TYR A 212 -5.29 13.66 -5.79
C TYR A 212 -5.85 12.40 -6.45
N CYS A 213 -5.56 11.22 -5.90
CA CYS A 213 -6.00 9.95 -6.46
C CYS A 213 -7.39 9.51 -5.96
N ARG A 214 -7.93 10.18 -4.94
CA ARG A 214 -9.28 9.92 -4.46
C ARG A 214 -10.29 10.47 -5.48
N PRO A 215 -11.28 9.69 -5.92
CA PRO A 215 -12.30 10.20 -6.84
C PRO A 215 -13.08 11.34 -6.17
N GLN A 216 -13.02 12.55 -6.75
CA GLN A 216 -13.72 13.76 -6.27
C GLN A 216 -15.25 13.70 -6.43
N HIS A 217 -15.84 12.52 -6.61
CA HIS A 217 -17.22 12.37 -7.10
C HIS A 217 -18.32 12.36 -6.03
N LEU A 218 -18.00 12.65 -4.76
CA LEU A 218 -18.98 12.57 -3.66
C LEU A 218 -19.28 13.88 -2.94
N GLU A 219 -18.70 15.02 -3.37
CA GLU A 219 -18.97 16.32 -2.74
C GLU A 219 -19.85 17.26 -3.58
N ARG A 220 -20.31 16.83 -4.76
CA ARG A 220 -21.21 17.65 -5.60
C ARG A 220 -22.70 17.31 -5.43
N THR A 221 -23.07 16.34 -4.59
CA THR A 221 -24.48 15.94 -4.41
C THR A 221 -25.14 16.46 -3.12
N VAL A 222 -24.50 17.32 -2.34
CA VAL A 222 -25.07 17.86 -1.08
C VAL A 222 -25.29 19.38 -1.10
N SER A 223 -24.90 20.08 -2.18
CA SER A 223 -24.98 21.54 -2.23
C SER A 223 -26.17 22.12 -3.01
N ASP A 224 -26.91 21.30 -3.78
CA ASP A 224 -27.94 21.80 -4.73
C ASP A 224 -29.38 21.37 -4.44
N SER A 225 -29.65 20.72 -3.30
CA SER A 225 -31.03 20.42 -2.91
C SER A 225 -31.17 20.49 -1.40
N ASP A 226 -31.66 21.62 -0.90
CA ASP A 226 -32.73 21.65 0.12
C ASP A 226 -33.14 23.09 0.45
N GLY A 227 -33.95 23.64 -0.45
CA GLY A 227 -35.00 24.57 -0.08
C GLY A 227 -36.33 23.83 -0.05
N SER A 228 -36.68 23.17 1.05
CA SER A 228 -38.07 23.00 1.51
C SER A 228 -38.08 22.30 2.87
N GLY A 229 -38.86 22.86 3.80
CA GLY A 229 -38.87 22.43 5.19
C GLY A 229 -39.57 21.10 5.41
N PHE A 230 -39.05 20.32 6.35
CA PHE A 230 -39.84 19.37 7.11
C PHE A 230 -39.20 19.17 8.50
N ARG A 231 -39.95 19.52 9.54
CA ARG A 231 -39.62 19.15 10.93
C ARG A 231 -40.00 17.68 11.11
N LEU A 232 -39.18 16.90 11.82
CA LEU A 232 -39.62 16.07 12.94
C LEU A 232 -38.41 15.46 13.69
N SER A 233 -38.61 15.37 15.00
CA SER A 233 -37.68 15.01 16.06
C SER A 233 -37.22 13.56 16.01
N GLY A 234 -35.98 13.29 16.42
CA GLY A 234 -35.46 11.94 16.65
C GLY A 234 -34.16 11.98 17.44
N THR A 235 -34.28 11.81 18.75
CA THR A 235 -33.20 11.69 19.73
C THR A 235 -32.35 10.44 19.50
N SER A 236 -31.02 10.55 19.44
CA SER A 236 -30.14 9.56 20.10
C SER A 236 -28.72 10.09 20.24
N SER A 237 -28.15 9.73 21.39
CA SER A 237 -26.87 10.12 21.97
C SER A 237 -25.67 9.70 21.12
N GLY A 238 -24.70 10.60 20.96
CA GLY A 238 -23.43 10.35 20.29
C GLY A 238 -22.39 11.40 20.67
N PHE A 239 -21.65 11.08 21.73
CA PHE A 239 -20.51 11.79 22.33
C PHE A 239 -19.57 12.47 21.30
N ARG A 240 -19.52 13.81 21.29
CA ARG A 240 -18.61 14.61 20.43
C ARG A 240 -17.38 15.04 21.22
N ILE A 241 -16.20 14.60 20.77
CA ILE A 241 -14.90 15.16 21.15
C ILE A 241 -14.69 16.47 20.38
N ALA A 242 -14.38 17.54 21.11
CA ALA A 242 -14.13 18.87 20.58
C ALA A 242 -12.91 18.89 19.63
N LYS A 243 -13.09 19.40 18.41
CA LYS A 243 -11.98 19.91 17.58
C LYS A 243 -11.93 21.42 17.74
N GLU A 244 -10.80 21.90 18.24
CA GLU A 244 -10.45 23.31 18.31
C GLU A 244 -10.45 23.94 16.90
N THR A 245 -11.13 25.07 16.84
CA THR A 245 -11.20 26.03 15.75
C THR A 245 -9.83 26.64 15.46
N GLN A 246 -9.37 26.58 14.20
CA GLN A 246 -8.40 27.56 13.69
C GLN A 246 -9.06 28.42 12.62
N SER A 247 -8.97 29.71 12.91
CA SER A 247 -9.66 30.85 12.32
C SER A 247 -9.23 31.12 10.88
N ALA A 248 -10.23 31.45 10.05
CA ALA A 248 -10.06 32.01 8.73
C ALA A 248 -9.47 33.43 8.82
N ARG A 249 -8.35 33.69 8.14
CA ARG A 249 -7.93 35.05 7.80
C ARG A 249 -8.18 35.30 6.31
N LYS A 250 -9.27 36.02 6.04
CA LYS A 250 -9.53 36.70 4.76
C LYS A 250 -8.60 37.92 4.66
N SER A 251 -7.97 38.08 3.50
CA SER A 251 -7.64 39.39 2.92
C SER A 251 -7.69 39.28 1.40
N GLY A 252 -8.74 39.83 0.78
CA GLY A 252 -8.62 40.41 -0.56
C GLY A 252 -7.75 41.68 -0.48
N THR A 253 -7.21 42.26 -1.56
CA THR A 253 -7.77 42.47 -2.89
C THR A 253 -6.67 42.89 -3.88
N ALA A 254 -6.84 42.49 -5.15
CA ALA A 254 -6.52 43.17 -6.42
C ALA A 254 -5.21 43.99 -6.59
N ASN A 255 -4.41 43.65 -7.61
CA ASN A 255 -4.43 44.38 -8.89
C ASN A 255 -3.59 43.74 -10.00
N SER A 256 -4.07 43.99 -11.22
CA SER A 256 -3.62 43.57 -12.54
C SER A 256 -2.29 44.21 -12.97
N ALA A 257 -1.41 43.45 -13.64
CA ALA A 257 -0.53 43.96 -14.70
C ALA A 257 0.03 42.81 -15.54
N ASN A 258 -0.26 42.89 -16.84
CA ASN A 258 0.29 42.10 -17.92
C ASN A 258 1.82 42.01 -17.90
N LEU A 259 2.39 40.88 -18.33
CA LEU A 259 3.39 40.86 -19.42
C LEU A 259 3.55 39.44 -19.99
N VAL A 260 3.30 39.34 -21.29
CA VAL A 260 3.62 38.23 -22.19
C VAL A 260 5.12 38.31 -22.54
N PRO A 261 5.80 37.20 -22.85
CA PRO A 261 6.24 36.97 -24.24
C PRO A 261 6.07 35.49 -24.64
N GLY A 262 5.76 35.11 -25.88
CA GLY A 262 6.09 35.75 -27.16
C GLY A 262 7.26 35.00 -27.81
N ILE A 263 6.92 34.15 -28.77
CA ILE A 263 7.69 33.10 -29.47
C ILE A 263 8.75 33.68 -30.45
N ILE A 264 9.74 32.87 -30.87
CA ILE A 264 10.29 32.67 -32.24
C ILE A 264 11.84 32.87 -32.38
N GLU A 265 12.52 31.72 -32.51
CA GLU A 265 13.47 31.29 -33.58
C GLU A 265 14.79 31.98 -33.97
N ASN A 266 15.79 31.08 -34.11
CA ASN A 266 16.76 30.89 -35.20
C ASN A 266 17.94 31.86 -35.43
N GLY A 267 19.14 31.25 -35.56
CA GLY A 267 20.08 31.63 -36.63
C GLY A 267 21.55 31.80 -36.29
N THR A 268 22.33 30.73 -36.49
CA THR A 268 23.60 30.69 -37.27
C THR A 268 24.87 31.49 -36.85
N ALA A 269 25.94 30.70 -36.60
CA ALA A 269 27.25 30.67 -37.29
C ALA A 269 28.39 31.68 -36.97
N GLY A 270 29.62 31.13 -36.92
CA GLY A 270 30.93 31.80 -37.07
C GLY A 270 31.79 31.76 -35.79
N VAL A 271 32.79 30.89 -35.60
CA VAL A 271 34.12 30.74 -36.25
C VAL A 271 35.04 31.97 -36.12
N ASN A 272 36.07 31.85 -35.25
CA ASN A 272 37.52 32.18 -35.40
C ASN A 272 38.13 32.53 -34.03
N GLN A 273 39.09 31.75 -33.50
CA GLN A 273 40.55 31.79 -33.76
C GLN A 273 41.20 33.14 -33.42
N ASN A 274 41.86 33.19 -32.26
CA ASN A 274 43.32 33.27 -32.15
C ASN A 274 43.77 32.73 -30.79
#